data_AF-A0A3N0B0G3-F1
#
_entry.id   AF-A0A3N0B0G3-F1
#
_cell.length_a   1.000
_cell.length_b   1.000
_cell.length_c   1.000
_cell.angle_alpha   90.00
_cell.angle_beta   90.00
_cell.angle_gamma   90.00
#
_symmetry.space_group_name_H-M   'P 1'
#
loop_
_entity.id
_entity.type
_entity.pdbx_description
1 polymer ?
#
loop_
_entity_poly.entity_id
_entity_poly.type
_entity_poly.pdbx_seq_one_letter_code
_entity_poly.pdbx_strand_id
1 'polypeptide(L)'
;MKGLRQDAVSRLVHHGLYLIRDGIGGLRMERSSVKGLIVVIVAVAAVVGAAWFALSSVTGEGAPRYAQIDNARVHDSGDSDMPFEYTLAAYDERGRSEEVTFKTTRELRDGAYLMLRVLPIRGVVSWEEVQPQDLPQACQDALGA
;
A
#
# COMPACT_ATOMS: atom_id res chain seq x y z
N MET A 1 68.61 0.68 27.41
CA MET A 1 67.42 -0.08 27.86
C MET A 1 66.16 0.27 27.05
N LYS A 2 66.22 0.29 25.71
CA LYS A 2 65.06 0.62 24.84
C LYS A 2 64.59 -0.52 23.91
N GLY A 3 65.30 -1.66 23.90
CA GLY A 3 65.06 -2.76 22.96
C GLY A 3 64.06 -3.83 23.42
N LEU A 4 63.95 -4.10 24.72
CA LEU A 4 63.20 -5.25 25.29
C LEU A 4 61.68 -5.02 25.47
N ARG A 5 61.17 -3.84 25.10
CA ARG A 5 59.74 -3.53 25.10
C ARG A 5 59.12 -3.58 23.70
N GLN A 6 59.89 -3.40 22.63
CA GLN A 6 59.34 -3.37 21.27
C GLN A 6 59.19 -4.76 20.66
N ASP A 7 60.10 -5.66 20.99
CA ASP A 7 60.08 -7.09 20.66
C ASP A 7 58.92 -7.83 21.33
N ALA A 8 58.65 -7.57 22.61
CA ALA A 8 57.49 -8.14 23.31
C ALA A 8 56.16 -7.65 22.72
N VAL A 9 56.06 -6.35 22.41
CA VAL A 9 54.88 -5.76 21.77
C VAL A 9 54.71 -6.25 20.33
N SER A 10 55.80 -6.37 19.56
CA SER A 10 55.76 -6.88 18.18
C SER A 10 55.31 -8.33 18.12
N ARG A 11 55.77 -9.19 19.05
CA ARG A 11 55.32 -10.59 19.16
C ARG A 11 53.86 -10.68 19.60
N LEU A 12 53.42 -9.85 20.56
CA LEU A 12 52.03 -9.83 21.02
C LEU A 12 51.07 -9.35 19.92
N VAL A 13 51.48 -8.36 19.13
CA VAL A 13 50.73 -7.85 17.98
C VAL A 13 50.67 -8.88 16.86
N HIS A 14 51.79 -9.53 16.50
CA HIS A 14 51.77 -10.57 15.46
C HIS A 14 50.98 -11.81 15.86
N HIS A 15 51.04 -12.23 17.13
CA HIS A 15 50.30 -13.39 17.63
C HIS A 15 48.81 -13.09 17.84
N GLY A 16 48.47 -11.88 18.28
CA GLY A 16 47.08 -11.41 18.39
C GLY A 16 46.40 -11.24 17.02
N LEU A 17 47.14 -10.80 16.00
CA LEU A 17 46.61 -10.69 14.63
C LEU A 17 46.33 -12.05 13.98
N TYR A 18 47.09 -13.09 14.37
CA TYR A 18 46.89 -14.46 13.88
C TYR A 18 45.56 -15.06 14.37
N LEU A 19 45.23 -14.83 15.65
CA LEU A 19 43.98 -15.32 16.25
C LEU A 19 42.73 -14.57 15.75
N ILE A 20 42.86 -13.30 15.36
CA ILE A 20 41.76 -12.52 14.76
C ILE A 20 41.51 -12.94 13.30
N ARG A 21 42.55 -13.33 12.56
CA ARG A 21 42.42 -13.78 11.16
C ARG A 21 41.64 -15.11 11.05
N ASP A 22 41.82 -16.02 12.01
CA ASP A 22 41.14 -17.32 12.01
C ASP A 22 39.69 -17.21 12.54
N GLY A 23 39.38 -16.23 13.40
CA GLY A 23 38.03 -16.00 13.93
C GLY A 23 37.04 -15.35 12.94
N ILE A 24 37.53 -14.59 11.95
CA ILE A 24 36.70 -13.93 10.92
C ILE A 24 36.69 -14.77 9.60
N GLY A 25 37.62 -15.71 9.45
CA GLY A 25 37.71 -16.62 8.28
C GLY A 25 36.62 -17.70 8.19
N GLY A 26 35.79 -17.85 9.23
CA GLY A 26 34.77 -18.91 9.34
C GLY A 26 33.48 -18.67 8.55
N LEU A 27 33.19 -17.44 8.11
CA LEU A 27 32.05 -17.15 7.22
C LEU A 27 32.46 -17.21 5.75
N ARG A 28 33.18 -18.27 5.37
CA ARG A 28 33.22 -18.67 3.96
C ARG A 28 31.89 -19.33 3.63
N MET A 29 30.83 -18.51 3.50
CA MET A 29 29.58 -18.99 2.91
C MET A 29 29.89 -19.45 1.48
N GLU A 30 29.68 -20.74 1.23
CA GLU A 30 29.77 -21.30 -0.10
C GLU A 30 28.85 -20.51 -1.04
N ARG A 31 29.31 -20.19 -2.26
CA ARG A 31 28.52 -19.40 -3.23
C ARG A 31 27.13 -20.02 -3.49
N SER A 32 26.95 -21.31 -3.23
CA SER A 32 25.67 -22.04 -3.25
C SER A 32 24.76 -21.69 -2.05
N SER A 33 25.31 -21.61 -0.83
CA SER A 33 24.58 -21.24 0.40
C SER A 33 24.10 -19.79 0.38
N VAL A 34 24.88 -18.86 -0.18
CA VAL A 34 24.46 -17.46 -0.37
C VAL A 34 23.27 -17.35 -1.32
N LYS A 35 23.30 -18.10 -2.44
CA LYS A 35 22.18 -18.15 -3.39
C LYS A 35 20.92 -18.72 -2.74
N GLY A 36 21.06 -19.79 -1.95
CA GLY A 36 19.95 -20.37 -1.18
C GLY A 36 19.34 -19.37 -0.19
N LEU A 37 20.19 -18.64 0.55
CA LEU A 37 19.74 -17.60 1.47
C LEU A 37 19.00 -16.46 0.75
N ILE A 38 19.51 -16.00 -0.40
CA ILE A 38 18.84 -14.98 -1.21
C ILE A 38 17.45 -15.46 -1.65
N VAL A 39 17.31 -16.71 -2.10
CA VAL A 39 16.03 -17.29 -2.50
C VAL A 39 15.05 -17.31 -1.32
N VAL A 40 15.50 -17.71 -0.13
CA VAL A 40 14.67 -17.70 1.09
C VAL A 40 14.23 -16.28 1.45
N ILE A 41 15.13 -15.30 1.40
CA ILE A 41 14.81 -13.91 1.71
C ILE A 41 13.77 -13.36 0.72
N VAL A 42 13.95 -13.61 -0.58
CA VAL A 42 13.00 -13.19 -1.62
C VAL A 42 11.64 -13.87 -1.41
N ALA A 43 11.61 -15.16 -1.10
CA ALA A 43 10.37 -15.89 -0.82
C ALA A 43 9.64 -15.32 0.40
N VAL A 44 10.36 -15.05 1.50
CA VAL A 44 9.77 -14.44 2.70
C VAL A 44 9.27 -13.03 2.40
N ALA A 45 10.05 -12.20 1.70
CA ALA A 45 9.62 -10.86 1.31
C ALA A 45 8.38 -10.89 0.42
N ALA A 46 8.25 -11.85 -0.49
CA ALA A 46 7.07 -12.03 -1.31
C ALA A 46 5.83 -12.40 -0.48
N VAL A 47 5.96 -13.32 0.49
CA VAL A 47 4.86 -13.71 1.38
C VAL A 47 4.43 -12.54 2.27
N VAL A 48 5.38 -11.82 2.86
CA VAL A 48 5.10 -10.63 3.69
C VAL A 48 4.46 -9.53 2.85
N GLY A 49 4.97 -9.28 1.65
CA GLY A 49 4.39 -8.30 0.72
C GLY A 49 2.96 -8.65 0.30
N ALA A 50 2.70 -9.93 0.01
CA ALA A 50 1.36 -10.41 -0.32
C ALA A 50 0.39 -10.28 0.87
N ALA A 51 0.83 -10.64 2.08
CA ALA A 51 0.03 -10.50 3.29
C ALA A 51 -0.28 -9.03 3.61
N TRP A 52 0.71 -8.14 3.48
CA TRP A 52 0.51 -6.70 3.63
C TRP A 52 -0.47 -6.16 2.61
N PHE A 53 -0.30 -6.49 1.32
CA PHE A 53 -1.21 -6.06 0.26
C PHE A 53 -2.64 -6.53 0.53
N ALA A 54 -2.84 -7.81 0.83
CA ALA A 54 -4.15 -8.36 1.16
C ALA A 54 -4.79 -7.62 2.35
N LEU A 55 -4.05 -7.39 3.43
CA LEU A 55 -4.56 -6.64 4.58
C LEU A 55 -4.95 -5.21 4.18
N SER A 56 -4.05 -4.48 3.52
CA SER A 56 -4.29 -3.09 3.10
C SER A 56 -5.49 -2.94 2.15
N SER A 57 -5.75 -3.95 1.32
CA SER A 57 -6.87 -3.95 0.37
C SER A 57 -8.24 -4.12 1.02
N VAL A 58 -8.29 -4.50 2.30
CA VAL A 58 -9.51 -4.71 3.08
C VAL A 58 -9.64 -3.72 4.24
N THR A 59 -8.52 -3.27 4.82
CA THR A 59 -8.52 -2.41 6.02
C THR A 59 -7.87 -1.03 5.83
N GLY A 60 -7.40 -0.71 4.62
CA GLY A 60 -6.81 0.61 4.35
C GLY A 60 -7.85 1.74 4.33
N GLU A 61 -7.40 2.97 4.11
CA GLU A 61 -8.27 4.16 4.06
C GLU A 61 -9.14 4.26 2.80
N GLY A 62 -8.84 3.47 1.76
CA GLY A 62 -9.49 3.55 0.45
C GLY A 62 -8.98 4.72 -0.39
N ALA A 63 -8.88 4.48 -1.70
CA ALA A 63 -8.52 5.51 -2.66
C ALA A 63 -9.71 6.44 -2.92
N PRO A 64 -9.53 7.77 -2.91
CA PRO A 64 -10.60 8.71 -3.20
C PRO A 64 -11.01 8.64 -4.68
N ARG A 65 -12.32 8.66 -4.93
CA ARG A 65 -12.96 8.72 -6.26
C ARG A 65 -14.12 9.69 -6.21
N TYR A 66 -14.40 10.39 -7.30
CA TYR A 66 -15.39 11.46 -7.34
C TYR A 66 -16.48 11.13 -8.34
N ALA A 67 -17.74 11.28 -7.95
CA ALA A 67 -18.89 10.99 -8.81
C ALA A 67 -19.97 12.05 -8.62
N GLN A 68 -20.84 12.22 -9.62
CA GLN A 68 -22.07 12.99 -9.49
C GLN A 68 -23.26 12.04 -9.36
N ILE A 69 -24.16 12.33 -8.41
CA ILE A 69 -25.41 11.60 -8.26
C ILE A 69 -26.31 11.84 -9.46
N ASP A 70 -26.81 10.73 -10.01
CA ASP A 70 -27.87 10.67 -11.00
C ASP A 70 -28.95 9.73 -10.46
N ASN A 71 -30.05 10.29 -9.93
CA ASN A 71 -31.14 9.50 -9.37
C ASN A 71 -31.92 8.72 -10.45
N ALA A 72 -31.72 8.96 -11.74
CA ALA A 72 -32.25 8.08 -12.78
C ALA A 72 -31.55 6.70 -12.80
N ARG A 73 -30.40 6.57 -12.13
CA ARG A 73 -29.61 5.34 -12.00
C ARG A 73 -29.74 4.66 -10.63
N VAL A 74 -30.69 5.10 -9.80
CA VAL A 74 -30.97 4.44 -8.53
C VAL A 74 -31.74 3.14 -8.78
N HIS A 75 -31.36 2.09 -8.09
CA HIS A 75 -32.02 0.79 -8.14
C HIS A 75 -32.42 0.35 -6.73
N ASP A 76 -33.53 -0.38 -6.63
CA ASP A 76 -33.87 -1.11 -5.40
C ASP A 76 -32.89 -2.28 -5.26
N SER A 77 -32.13 -2.25 -4.18
CA SER A 77 -31.05 -3.18 -3.91
C SER A 77 -31.55 -4.53 -3.36
N GLY A 78 -32.83 -4.62 -2.97
CA GLY A 78 -33.45 -5.76 -2.29
C GLY A 78 -32.98 -5.95 -0.84
N ASP A 79 -32.13 -5.07 -0.33
CA ASP A 79 -31.65 -5.05 1.06
C ASP A 79 -32.57 -4.17 1.91
N SER A 80 -33.12 -4.72 3.00
CA SER A 80 -34.03 -3.98 3.88
C SER A 80 -33.36 -2.82 4.61
N ASP A 81 -32.05 -2.92 4.86
CA ASP A 81 -31.31 -1.92 5.62
C ASP A 81 -30.72 -0.86 4.69
N MET A 82 -30.28 -1.25 3.48
CA MET A 82 -29.71 -0.35 2.47
C MET A 82 -30.42 -0.48 1.11
N PRO A 83 -31.67 -0.02 1.00
CA PRO A 83 -32.51 -0.28 -0.16
C PRO A 83 -32.09 0.47 -1.42
N PHE A 84 -31.30 1.54 -1.32
CA PHE A 84 -30.90 2.33 -2.48
C PHE A 84 -29.51 1.93 -2.96
N GLU A 85 -29.42 1.43 -4.19
CA GLU A 85 -28.17 1.13 -4.88
C GLU A 85 -27.92 2.11 -6.02
N TYR A 86 -26.69 2.62 -6.09
CA TYR A 86 -26.24 3.53 -7.14
C TYR A 86 -25.12 2.87 -7.93
N THR A 87 -25.22 2.93 -9.26
CA THR A 87 -24.12 2.59 -10.17
C THR A 87 -23.75 3.82 -10.99
N LEU A 88 -22.59 4.40 -10.69
CA LEU A 88 -22.17 5.70 -11.20
C LEU A 88 -20.78 5.62 -11.84
N ALA A 89 -20.53 6.48 -12.81
CA ALA A 89 -19.18 6.74 -13.29
C ALA A 89 -18.45 7.62 -12.26
N ALA A 90 -17.34 7.13 -11.72
CA ALA A 90 -16.50 7.84 -10.78
C ALA A 90 -15.09 8.07 -11.33
N TYR A 91 -14.50 9.19 -10.98
CA TYR A 91 -13.22 9.66 -11.50
C TYR A 91 -12.18 9.69 -10.39
N ASP A 92 -10.98 9.21 -10.66
CA ASP A 92 -9.86 9.48 -9.77
C ASP A 92 -9.37 10.93 -9.90
N GLU A 93 -8.44 11.35 -9.04
CA GLU A 93 -7.85 12.71 -9.06
C GLU A 93 -7.18 13.08 -10.40
N ARG A 94 -6.96 12.11 -11.30
CA ARG A 94 -6.39 12.30 -12.63
C ARG A 94 -7.45 12.31 -13.73
N GLY A 95 -8.74 12.27 -13.38
CA GLY A 95 -9.85 12.25 -14.32
C GLY A 95 -10.06 10.89 -15.01
N ARG A 96 -9.49 9.79 -14.49
CA ARG A 96 -9.72 8.45 -15.06
C ARG A 96 -11.03 7.88 -14.52
N SER A 97 -11.94 7.54 -15.42
CA SER A 97 -13.25 6.98 -15.09
C SER A 97 -13.19 5.49 -14.75
N GLU A 98 -13.98 5.10 -13.77
CA GLU A 98 -14.31 3.72 -13.42
C GLU A 98 -15.77 3.67 -12.96
N GLU A 99 -16.46 2.58 -13.26
CA GLU A 99 -17.81 2.37 -12.73
C GLU A 99 -17.73 1.89 -11.28
N VAL A 100 -18.52 2.50 -10.40
CA VAL A 100 -18.60 2.13 -9.00
C VAL A 100 -20.05 1.89 -8.60
N THR A 101 -20.27 0.84 -7.82
CA THR A 101 -21.57 0.50 -7.26
C THR A 101 -21.51 0.56 -5.74
N PHE A 102 -22.50 1.22 -5.12
CA PHE A 102 -22.62 1.29 -3.67
C PHE A 102 -24.06 1.40 -3.22
N LYS A 103 -24.33 0.94 -2.00
CA LYS A 103 -25.64 0.97 -1.37
C LYS A 103 -25.70 2.00 -0.24
N THR A 104 -26.90 2.50 0.05
CA THR A 104 -27.16 3.46 1.12
C THR A 104 -28.57 3.29 1.69
N THR A 105 -28.79 3.81 2.90
CA THR A 105 -30.06 3.74 3.64
C THR A 105 -31.10 4.77 3.16
N ARG A 106 -30.67 5.80 2.42
CA ARG A 106 -31.52 6.90 1.95
C ARG A 106 -31.16 7.32 0.53
N GLU A 107 -32.12 7.85 -0.22
CA GLU A 107 -31.84 8.54 -1.47
C GLU A 107 -30.92 9.73 -1.24
N LEU A 108 -29.98 9.89 -2.17
CA LEU A 108 -29.04 11.00 -2.20
C LEU A 108 -29.62 12.13 -3.06
N ARG A 109 -29.16 13.35 -2.78
CA ARG A 109 -29.66 14.53 -3.51
C ARG A 109 -29.19 14.45 -4.96
N ASP A 110 -30.14 14.56 -5.88
CA ASP A 110 -29.84 14.54 -7.32
C ASP A 110 -28.85 15.64 -7.70
N GLY A 111 -27.90 15.31 -8.57
CA GLY A 111 -26.83 16.21 -9.02
C GLY A 111 -25.75 16.54 -7.98
N ALA A 112 -25.82 15.99 -6.77
CA ALA A 112 -24.79 16.22 -5.75
C ALA A 112 -23.47 15.53 -6.13
N TYR A 113 -22.35 16.16 -5.79
CA TYR A 113 -21.02 15.58 -5.97
C TYR A 113 -20.62 14.80 -4.73
N LEU A 114 -20.04 13.62 -4.94
CA LEU A 114 -19.56 12.74 -3.87
C LEU A 114 -18.07 12.53 -3.96
N MET A 115 -17.41 12.41 -2.81
CA MET A 115 -16.13 11.75 -2.65
C MET A 115 -16.34 10.36 -2.04
N LEU A 116 -15.99 9.33 -2.79
CA LEU A 116 -16.09 7.91 -2.44
C LEU A 116 -14.71 7.40 -2.01
N ARG A 117 -14.63 6.64 -0.91
CA ARG A 117 -13.43 5.87 -0.54
C ARG A 117 -13.58 4.46 -1.05
N VAL A 118 -12.73 4.06 -1.99
CA VAL A 118 -12.79 2.74 -2.64
C VAL A 118 -11.59 1.90 -2.24
N LEU A 119 -11.87 0.73 -1.67
CA LEU A 119 -10.87 -0.30 -1.40
C LEU A 119 -10.89 -1.36 -2.51
N PRO A 120 -9.74 -1.89 -2.95
CA PRO A 120 -9.66 -2.80 -4.10
C PRO A 120 -10.52 -4.06 -3.99
N ILE A 121 -10.67 -4.63 -2.79
CA ILE A 121 -11.47 -5.85 -2.56
C ILE A 121 -12.86 -5.52 -2.01
N ARG A 122 -12.97 -4.49 -1.16
CA ARG A 122 -14.22 -4.15 -0.46
C ARG A 122 -15.16 -3.24 -1.27
N GLY A 123 -14.66 -2.60 -2.32
CA GLY A 123 -15.42 -1.59 -3.06
C GLY A 123 -15.54 -0.29 -2.27
N VAL A 124 -16.66 0.42 -2.44
CA VAL A 124 -16.94 1.67 -1.72
C VAL A 124 -17.16 1.37 -0.23
N VAL A 125 -16.31 1.93 0.63
CA VAL A 125 -16.40 1.75 2.09
C VAL A 125 -16.93 2.97 2.82
N SER A 126 -16.83 4.15 2.21
CA SER A 126 -17.50 5.35 2.68
C SER A 126 -17.70 6.33 1.53
N TRP A 127 -18.60 7.27 1.75
CA TRP A 127 -18.86 8.37 0.84
C TRP A 127 -19.21 9.62 1.65
N GLU A 128 -18.89 10.78 1.09
CA GLU A 128 -19.31 12.07 1.62
C GLU A 128 -19.70 13.00 0.48
N GLU A 129 -20.65 13.88 0.75
CA GLU A 129 -21.05 14.91 -0.19
C GLU A 129 -20.04 16.06 -0.16
N VAL A 130 -19.57 16.49 -1.32
CA VAL A 130 -18.58 17.56 -1.49
C VAL A 130 -19.14 18.65 -2.40
N GLN A 131 -18.59 19.85 -2.32
CA GLN A 131 -18.98 20.93 -3.21
C GLN A 131 -18.16 20.91 -4.51
N PRO A 132 -18.67 21.49 -5.61
CA PRO A 132 -17.96 21.53 -6.90
C PRO A 132 -16.52 22.05 -6.79
N GLN A 133 -16.31 23.10 -5.98
CA GLN A 133 -14.99 23.70 -5.77
C GLN A 133 -13.99 22.81 -5.02
N ASP A 134 -14.46 21.78 -4.32
CA ASP A 134 -13.63 20.84 -3.57
C ASP A 134 -13.17 19.65 -4.43
N LEU A 135 -13.73 19.53 -5.64
CA LEU A 135 -13.31 18.51 -6.60
C LEU A 135 -11.91 18.82 -7.15
N PRO A 136 -11.06 17.81 -7.39
CA PRO A 136 -9.85 18.00 -8.16
C PRO A 136 -10.15 18.56 -9.54
N GLN A 137 -9.26 19.41 -10.09
CA GLN A 137 -9.47 20.07 -11.38
C GLN A 137 -9.85 19.09 -12.51
N ALA A 138 -9.15 17.95 -12.58
CA ALA A 138 -9.43 16.93 -13.59
C ALA A 138 -10.84 16.33 -13.46
N CYS A 139 -11.38 16.25 -12.25
CA CYS A 139 -12.73 15.78 -11.99
C CYS A 139 -13.77 16.85 -12.35
N GLN A 140 -13.48 18.13 -12.08
CA GLN A 140 -14.36 19.24 -12.48
C GLN A 140 -14.58 19.23 -14.00
N ASP A 141 -13.48 19.14 -14.76
CA ASP A 141 -13.51 19.10 -16.22
C ASP A 141 -14.28 17.87 -16.74
N ALA A 142 -14.08 16.69 -16.11
CA ALA A 142 -14.73 15.44 -16.51
C ALA A 142 -16.23 15.39 -16.18
N LEU A 143 -16.64 16.01 -15.08
CA LEU A 143 -18.03 16.05 -14.61
C LEU A 143 -18.80 17.27 -15.13
N GLY A 144 -18.12 18.24 -15.75
CA GLY A 144 -18.72 19.50 -16.20
C GLY A 144 -19.18 20.38 -15.04
N ALA A 145 -18.43 20.34 -13.93
CA ALA A 145 -18.75 21.02 -12.67
C ALA A 145 -18.37 22.51 -12.65
#